data_AF-A0A8S4GKG6-F1
#
_entry.id   AF-A0A8S4GKG6-F1
#
_cell.length_a   1.000
_cell.length_b   1.000
_cell.length_c   1.000
_cell.angle_alpha   90.00
_cell.angle_beta   90.00
_cell.angle_gamma   90.00
#
_symmetry.space_group_name_H-M   'P 1'
#
loop_
_entity.id
_entity.type
_entity.pdbx_description
1 polymer ?
#
loop_
_entity_poly.entity_id
_entity_poly.type
_entity_poly.pdbx_seq_one_letter_code
_entity_poly.pdbx_strand_id
1 'polypeptide(L)'
;MAETKKQDFTKKYLEDLDPQAGIQTEVNDSPKAEVHRTEWKKVMEGLPVEINPSVGDGYKIMSVEEWSKLWKRNDDLAECANCGSTRTKEHHFMQTWCKLRKMWEAESLCLDCHSFTWRSYKDPDFQWPEDIEKAYWTREYQAYKQEASR
;
A
#
# COMPACT_ATOMS: atom_id res chain seq x y z
N MET A 1 30.90 1.44 24.72
CA MET A 1 29.90 0.44 24.29
C MET A 1 29.10 1.08 23.17
N ALA A 2 29.13 0.53 21.97
CA ALA A 2 28.36 1.08 20.86
C ALA A 2 26.87 0.77 21.10
N GLU A 3 26.05 1.80 21.27
CA GLU A 3 24.61 1.65 21.35
C GLU A 3 24.09 1.13 20.01
N THR A 4 23.69 -0.13 19.97
CA THR A 4 22.93 -0.67 18.84
C THR A 4 21.61 0.08 18.79
N LYS A 5 21.50 1.09 17.91
CA LYS A 5 20.22 1.75 17.61
C LYS A 5 19.24 0.66 17.20
N LYS A 6 18.25 0.37 18.06
CA LYS A 6 17.11 -0.45 17.67
C LYS A 6 16.43 0.30 16.52
N GLN A 7 16.45 -0.31 15.34
CA GLN A 7 15.78 0.24 14.18
C GLN A 7 14.27 0.23 14.47
N ASP A 8 13.68 1.42 14.47
CA ASP A 8 12.25 1.58 14.61
C ASP A 8 11.57 1.12 13.32
N PHE A 9 10.75 0.07 13.41
CA PHE A 9 10.02 -0.50 12.28
C PHE A 9 8.64 0.15 12.06
N THR A 10 8.38 1.29 12.71
CA THR A 10 7.15 2.06 12.48
C THR A 10 7.08 2.51 11.02
N LYS A 11 5.87 2.46 10.44
CA LYS A 11 5.63 2.88 9.06
C LYS A 11 5.90 4.38 8.94
N LYS A 12 6.90 4.73 8.15
CA LYS A 12 7.35 6.10 7.92
C LYS A 12 7.09 6.48 6.47
N TYR A 13 5.88 6.95 6.22
CA TYR A 13 5.39 7.27 4.87
C TYR A 13 6.08 8.50 4.32
N LEU A 14 6.25 9.52 5.17
CA LEU A 14 6.70 10.85 4.78
C LEU A 14 8.18 11.12 5.04
N GLU A 15 8.91 10.17 5.65
CA GLU A 15 10.34 10.33 5.92
C GLU A 15 11.19 9.88 4.72
N ASP A 16 12.38 10.46 4.58
CA ASP A 16 13.39 10.08 3.57
C ASP A 16 12.81 9.96 2.15
N LEU A 17 11.87 10.85 1.80
CA LEU A 17 11.34 10.98 0.46
C LEU A 17 12.25 11.86 -0.38
N ASP A 18 12.46 11.47 -1.63
CA ASP A 18 13.02 12.34 -2.64
C ASP A 18 12.06 13.51 -2.88
N PRO A 19 12.48 14.76 -2.65
CA PRO A 19 11.61 15.92 -2.79
C PRO A 19 11.15 16.17 -4.24
N GLN A 20 11.82 15.56 -5.23
CA GLN A 20 11.41 15.65 -6.63
C GLN A 20 10.32 14.63 -6.98
N ALA A 21 10.13 13.59 -6.15
CA ALA A 21 9.05 12.64 -6.29
C ALA A 21 7.84 13.07 -5.46
N GLY A 22 6.72 13.38 -6.13
CA GLY A 22 5.46 13.66 -5.48
C GLY A 22 4.72 12.40 -5.03
N ILE A 23 3.93 12.51 -3.95
CA ILE A 23 2.98 11.46 -3.57
C ILE A 23 1.76 11.55 -4.50
N GLN A 24 1.46 10.47 -5.19
CA GLN A 24 0.24 10.35 -5.98
C GLN A 24 -0.93 10.05 -5.04
N THR A 25 -2.06 10.73 -5.23
CA THR A 25 -3.27 10.55 -4.41
C THR A 25 -4.48 10.36 -5.31
N GLU A 26 -5.29 9.34 -5.02
CA GLU A 26 -6.55 9.03 -5.69
C GLU A 26 -7.65 8.85 -4.64
N VAL A 27 -8.84 9.41 -4.90
CA VAL A 27 -10.03 9.18 -4.08
C VAL A 27 -10.97 8.25 -4.83
N ASN A 28 -11.47 7.21 -4.16
CA ASN A 28 -12.28 6.17 -4.76
C ASN A 28 -13.52 5.87 -3.90
N ASP A 29 -14.63 5.47 -4.52
CA ASP A 29 -15.85 5.03 -3.82
C ASP A 29 -15.79 3.56 -3.37
N SER A 30 -14.77 2.83 -3.83
CA SER A 30 -14.53 1.43 -3.48
C SER A 30 -13.03 1.17 -3.36
N PRO A 31 -12.61 0.15 -2.60
CA PRO A 31 -11.20 -0.16 -2.44
C PRO A 31 -10.53 -0.53 -3.76
N LYS A 32 -9.23 -0.23 -3.91
CA LYS A 32 -8.42 -0.62 -5.06
C LYS A 32 -7.99 -2.09 -4.97
N ALA A 33 -7.74 -2.59 -3.76
CA ALA A 33 -7.43 -3.99 -3.52
C ALA A 33 -8.64 -4.88 -3.88
N GLU A 34 -8.50 -5.71 -4.92
CA GLU A 34 -9.59 -6.52 -5.49
C GLU A 34 -10.28 -7.42 -4.46
N VAL A 35 -9.48 -8.10 -3.62
CA VAL A 35 -9.96 -8.99 -2.55
C VAL A 35 -10.91 -8.30 -1.56
N HIS A 36 -10.81 -6.98 -1.41
CA HIS A 36 -11.63 -6.23 -0.46
C HIS A 36 -12.81 -5.50 -1.13
N ARG A 37 -12.84 -5.38 -2.47
CA ARG A 37 -13.99 -4.78 -3.19
C ARG A 37 -15.25 -5.61 -3.01
N THR A 38 -15.12 -6.93 -3.07
CA THR A 38 -16.24 -7.86 -2.91
C THR A 38 -16.85 -7.75 -1.52
N GLU A 39 -16.01 -7.78 -0.47
CA GLU A 39 -16.49 -7.63 0.90
C GLU A 39 -17.04 -6.22 1.17
N TRP A 40 -16.41 -5.16 0.62
CA TRP A 40 -16.94 -3.80 0.72
C TRP A 40 -18.35 -3.68 0.16
N LYS A 41 -18.59 -4.23 -1.03
CA LYS A 41 -19.92 -4.23 -1.65
C LYS A 41 -20.95 -4.92 -0.75
N LYS A 42 -20.61 -6.07 -0.16
CA LYS A 42 -21.47 -6.78 0.78
C LYS A 42 -21.79 -5.95 2.02
N VAL A 43 -20.80 -5.28 2.61
CA VAL A 43 -21.03 -4.37 3.75
C VAL A 43 -22.03 -3.28 3.39
N MET A 44 -21.85 -2.62 2.25
CA MET A 44 -22.71 -1.53 1.81
C MET A 44 -24.13 -1.98 1.47
N GLU A 45 -24.31 -3.23 1.01
CA GLU A 45 -25.60 -3.83 0.70
C GLU A 45 -26.26 -4.52 1.91
N GLY A 46 -25.61 -4.56 3.08
CA GLY A 46 -26.12 -5.25 4.28
C GLY A 46 -26.10 -6.78 4.17
N LEU A 47 -25.19 -7.32 3.37
CA LEU A 47 -25.01 -8.76 3.15
C LEU A 47 -23.98 -9.36 4.12
N PRO A 48 -24.03 -10.68 4.38
CA PRO A 48 -23.04 -11.34 5.21
C PRO A 48 -21.63 -11.26 4.61
N VAL A 49 -20.67 -10.78 5.40
CA VAL A 49 -19.23 -10.78 5.09
C VAL A 49 -18.52 -11.89 5.86
N GLU A 50 -17.42 -12.38 5.30
CA GLU A 50 -16.58 -13.37 5.97
C GLU A 50 -15.93 -12.75 7.22
N ILE A 51 -16.01 -13.46 8.35
CA ILE A 51 -15.33 -13.04 9.57
C ILE A 51 -13.83 -13.25 9.36
N ASN A 52 -13.03 -12.23 9.68
CA ASN A 52 -11.58 -12.36 9.61
C ASN A 52 -11.15 -13.58 10.44
N PRO A 53 -10.41 -14.55 9.86
CA PRO A 53 -10.02 -15.79 10.55
C PRO A 53 -9.28 -15.59 11.88
N SER A 54 -8.63 -14.44 12.06
CA SER A 54 -7.97 -14.08 13.34
C SER A 54 -8.95 -13.73 14.48
N VAL A 55 -10.23 -13.51 14.17
CA VAL A 55 -11.30 -13.13 15.11
C VAL A 55 -12.27 -14.28 15.34
N GLY A 56 -12.48 -15.13 14.33
CA GLY A 56 -13.35 -16.30 14.39
C GLY A 56 -13.71 -16.80 13.01
N ASP A 57 -14.61 -17.77 12.96
CA ASP A 57 -15.02 -18.44 11.72
C ASP A 57 -16.47 -18.11 11.35
N GLY A 58 -16.77 -18.10 10.05
CA GLY A 58 -18.13 -17.97 9.50
C GLY A 58 -18.43 -16.61 8.87
N TYR A 59 -19.72 -16.27 8.78
CA TYR A 59 -20.20 -15.06 8.13
C TYR A 59 -21.09 -14.24 9.07
N LYS A 60 -21.00 -12.91 8.98
CA LYS A 60 -21.82 -11.99 9.78
C LYS A 60 -22.18 -10.75 8.96
N ILE A 61 -23.39 -10.22 9.11
CA ILE A 61 -23.75 -8.89 8.62
C ILE A 61 -23.09 -7.86 9.54
N MET A 62 -22.24 -7.00 8.99
CA MET A 62 -21.46 -6.02 9.75
C MET A 62 -21.70 -4.61 9.21
N SER A 63 -21.69 -3.64 10.11
CA SER A 63 -21.51 -2.23 9.75
C SER A 63 -20.09 -1.94 9.26
N VAL A 64 -19.88 -0.79 8.63
CA VAL A 64 -18.54 -0.32 8.20
C VAL A 64 -17.57 -0.21 9.39
N GLU A 65 -18.04 0.27 10.54
CA GLU A 65 -17.22 0.39 11.76
C GLU A 65 -16.82 -0.98 12.33
N GLU A 66 -17.73 -1.96 12.31
CA GLU A 66 -17.42 -3.32 12.75
C GLU A 66 -16.44 -4.01 11.79
N TRP A 67 -16.65 -3.86 10.49
CA TRP A 67 -15.81 -4.47 9.46
C TRP A 67 -14.37 -3.92 9.48
N SER A 68 -14.23 -2.61 9.68
CA SER A 68 -12.93 -1.92 9.75
C SER A 68 -12.31 -1.87 11.15
N LYS A 69 -12.92 -2.51 12.15
CA LYS A 69 -12.58 -2.35 13.57
C LYS A 69 -11.11 -2.62 13.89
N LEU A 70 -10.54 -3.65 13.27
CA LEU A 70 -9.15 -4.08 13.50
C LEU A 70 -8.12 -3.27 12.73
N TRP A 71 -8.55 -2.47 11.77
CA TRP A 71 -7.65 -1.64 10.99
C TRP A 71 -7.11 -0.51 11.87
N LYS A 72 -5.82 -0.22 11.68
CA LYS A 72 -5.13 0.82 12.42
C LYS A 72 -5.31 2.15 11.70
N ARG A 73 -5.20 3.26 12.41
CA ARG A 73 -5.05 4.57 11.77
C ARG A 73 -3.62 4.71 11.27
N ASN A 74 -3.44 5.48 10.20
CA ASN A 74 -2.15 5.96 9.75
C ASN A 74 -2.03 7.43 10.17
N ASP A 75 -1.11 7.74 11.07
CA ASP A 75 -0.96 9.10 11.60
C ASP A 75 -0.21 10.03 10.65
N ASP A 76 0.69 9.50 9.80
CA ASP A 76 1.37 10.27 8.75
C ASP A 76 0.38 10.74 7.67
N LEU A 77 -0.66 9.92 7.40
CA LEU A 77 -1.69 10.16 6.39
C LEU A 77 -3.08 10.22 7.03
N ALA A 78 -3.18 11.00 8.10
CA ALA A 78 -4.30 11.04 9.03
C ALA A 78 -5.65 11.47 8.42
N GLU A 79 -5.64 12.31 7.41
CA GLU A 79 -6.83 12.98 6.89
C GLU A 79 -7.35 12.33 5.59
N CYS A 80 -8.68 12.22 5.52
CA CYS A 80 -9.37 11.83 4.30
C CYS A 80 -9.19 12.91 3.22
N ALA A 81 -8.70 12.53 2.04
CA ALA A 81 -8.50 13.47 0.95
C ALA A 81 -9.82 13.99 0.33
N ASN A 82 -10.97 13.40 0.68
CA ASN A 82 -12.29 13.83 0.20
C ASN A 82 -12.94 14.85 1.13
N CYS A 83 -13.10 14.50 2.42
CA CYS A 83 -13.87 15.31 3.37
C CYS A 83 -13.04 15.94 4.50
N GLY A 84 -11.73 15.69 4.56
CA GLY A 84 -10.86 16.21 5.62
C GLY A 84 -11.04 15.55 6.99
N SER A 85 -11.93 14.55 7.13
CA SER A 85 -12.09 13.84 8.39
C SER A 85 -10.82 13.09 8.79
N THR A 86 -10.53 13.07 10.10
CA THR A 86 -9.46 12.29 10.71
C THR A 86 -9.90 10.89 11.15
N ARG A 87 -11.19 10.56 11.02
CA ARG A 87 -11.72 9.22 11.32
C ARG A 87 -11.41 8.27 10.17
N THR A 88 -10.14 7.95 10.01
CA THR A 88 -9.63 7.11 8.93
C THR A 88 -9.06 5.81 9.47
N LYS A 89 -9.13 4.76 8.64
CA LYS A 89 -8.65 3.42 8.92
C LYS A 89 -7.82 2.93 7.74
N GLU A 90 -6.59 2.55 7.99
CA GLU A 90 -5.67 2.01 7.00
C GLU A 90 -6.07 0.58 6.63
N HIS A 91 -6.52 0.45 5.41
CA HIS A 91 -7.09 -0.74 4.81
C HIS A 91 -6.04 -1.60 4.11
N HIS A 92 -5.10 -0.95 3.43
CA HIS A 92 -4.02 -1.60 2.70
C HIS A 92 -2.71 -0.85 2.92
N PHE A 93 -1.62 -1.60 3.03
CA PHE A 93 -0.27 -1.06 3.03
C PHE A 93 0.70 -2.05 2.43
N MET A 94 1.56 -1.54 1.55
CA MET A 94 2.75 -2.21 1.06
C MET A 94 3.91 -1.24 1.11
N GLN A 95 5.07 -1.71 1.54
CA GLN A 95 6.32 -0.97 1.44
C GLN A 95 7.44 -1.92 1.06
N THR A 96 8.22 -1.48 0.08
CA THR A 96 9.32 -2.25 -0.49
C THR A 96 10.54 -1.36 -0.64
N TRP A 97 11.70 -1.95 -0.39
CA TRP A 97 13.00 -1.31 -0.59
C TRP A 97 13.83 -2.13 -1.57
N CYS A 98 14.43 -1.48 -2.56
CA CYS A 98 15.41 -2.09 -3.45
C CYS A 98 16.60 -1.16 -3.63
N LYS A 99 17.82 -1.65 -3.33
CA LYS A 99 19.06 -0.85 -3.41
C LYS A 99 18.95 0.53 -2.73
N LEU A 100 18.41 0.55 -1.51
CA LEU A 100 18.16 1.77 -0.72
C LEU A 100 17.14 2.75 -1.34
N ARG A 101 16.43 2.34 -2.40
CA ARG A 101 15.30 3.07 -2.94
C ARG A 101 14.00 2.53 -2.38
N LYS A 102 13.07 3.41 -2.02
CA LYS A 102 11.78 3.11 -1.43
C LYS A 102 10.66 3.22 -2.45
N MET A 103 9.69 2.33 -2.30
CA MET A 103 8.37 2.45 -2.87
C MET A 103 7.34 2.02 -1.83
N TRP A 104 6.21 2.71 -1.76
CA TRP A 104 5.11 2.32 -0.90
C TRP A 104 3.76 2.69 -1.51
N GLU A 105 2.75 1.93 -1.09
CA GLU A 105 1.36 2.10 -1.46
C GLU A 105 0.52 1.96 -0.19
N ALA A 106 -0.46 2.84 -0.02
CA ALA A 106 -1.31 2.90 1.15
C ALA A 106 -2.74 3.21 0.74
N GLU A 107 -3.70 2.51 1.33
CA GLU A 107 -5.11 2.82 1.16
C GLU A 107 -5.77 3.03 2.52
N SER A 108 -6.52 4.10 2.67
CA SER A 108 -7.30 4.39 3.88
C SER A 108 -8.78 4.53 3.56
N LEU A 109 -9.64 3.92 4.38
CA LEU A 109 -11.08 4.14 4.42
C LEU A 109 -11.40 5.31 5.38
N CYS A 110 -12.27 6.24 4.98
CA CYS A 110 -12.87 7.21 5.88
C CYS A 110 -14.18 6.68 6.47
N LEU A 111 -14.34 6.75 7.79
CA LEU A 111 -15.54 6.27 8.49
C LEU A 111 -16.70 7.27 8.47
N ASP A 112 -16.49 8.49 7.99
CA ASP A 112 -17.54 9.52 7.93
C ASP A 112 -18.17 9.62 6.53
N CYS A 113 -17.36 9.60 5.47
CA CYS A 113 -17.86 9.68 4.09
C CYS A 113 -17.74 8.37 3.30
N HIS A 114 -17.14 7.32 3.89
CA HIS A 114 -16.94 6.01 3.28
C HIS A 114 -16.10 6.00 1.98
N SER A 115 -15.45 7.11 1.66
CA SER A 115 -14.47 7.15 0.56
C SER A 115 -13.16 6.47 0.95
N PHE A 116 -12.52 5.87 -0.04
CA PHE A 116 -11.16 5.34 0.03
C PHE A 116 -10.19 6.37 -0.52
N THR A 117 -9.04 6.53 0.12
CA THR A 117 -7.94 7.35 -0.37
C THR A 117 -6.74 6.44 -0.59
N TRP A 118 -6.35 6.27 -1.85
CA TRP A 118 -5.13 5.60 -2.25
C TRP A 118 -4.01 6.62 -2.35
N ARG A 119 -2.87 6.34 -1.72
CA ARG A 119 -1.65 7.12 -1.86
C ARG A 119 -0.50 6.21 -2.23
N SER A 120 0.34 6.66 -3.16
CA SER A 120 1.53 5.91 -3.56
C SER A 120 2.72 6.84 -3.74
N TYR A 121 3.89 6.27 -3.50
CA TYR A 121 5.17 6.91 -3.66
C TYR A 121 6.18 5.91 -4.23
N LYS A 122 7.04 6.39 -5.11
CA LYS A 122 8.13 5.61 -5.68
C LYS A 122 9.31 6.56 -5.91
N ASP A 123 10.48 6.23 -5.37
CA ASP A 123 11.71 6.97 -5.71
C ASP A 123 11.92 6.98 -7.23
N PRO A 124 12.39 8.07 -7.83
CA PRO A 124 12.58 8.17 -9.29
C PRO A 124 13.46 7.06 -9.86
N ASP A 125 14.50 6.67 -9.10
CA ASP A 125 15.46 5.63 -9.48
C ASP A 125 15.08 4.23 -8.99
N PHE A 126 13.89 4.03 -8.43
CA PHE A 126 13.48 2.71 -7.96
C PHE A 126 13.33 1.74 -9.14
N GLN A 127 14.03 0.61 -9.05
CA GLN A 127 13.94 -0.49 -10.00
C GLN A 127 13.51 -1.76 -9.28
N TRP A 128 12.63 -2.54 -9.91
CA TRP A 128 12.31 -3.86 -9.41
C TRP A 128 13.49 -4.82 -9.63
N PRO A 129 13.68 -5.82 -8.75
CA PRO A 129 14.69 -6.87 -8.95
C PRO A 129 14.60 -7.51 -10.34
N GLU A 130 13.38 -7.76 -10.83
CA GLU A 130 13.10 -8.33 -12.14
C GLU A 130 13.56 -7.41 -13.27
N ASP A 131 13.39 -6.09 -13.12
CA ASP A 131 13.85 -5.10 -14.11
C ASP A 131 15.39 -5.06 -14.16
N ILE A 132 16.05 -5.17 -13.00
CA ILE A 132 17.51 -5.20 -12.88
C ILE A 132 18.05 -6.46 -13.56
N GLU A 133 17.47 -7.61 -13.27
CA GLU A 133 17.86 -8.89 -13.85
C GLU A 133 17.63 -8.91 -15.37
N LYS A 134 16.48 -8.43 -15.83
CA LYS A 134 16.18 -8.30 -17.25
C LYS A 134 17.20 -7.40 -17.97
N ALA A 135 17.55 -6.26 -17.38
CA ALA A 135 18.56 -5.37 -17.93
C ALA A 135 19.96 -6.03 -17.99
N TYR A 136 20.33 -6.78 -16.94
CA TYR A 136 21.58 -7.54 -16.92
C TYR A 136 21.63 -8.57 -18.06
N TRP A 137 20.68 -9.49 -18.14
CA TRP A 137 20.67 -10.53 -19.17
C TRP A 137 20.51 -9.99 -20.59
N THR A 138 19.80 -8.87 -20.75
CA THR A 138 19.72 -8.17 -22.04
C THR A 138 21.12 -7.72 -22.50
N ARG A 139 21.94 -7.16 -21.60
CA ARG A 139 23.32 -6.75 -21.94
C ARG A 139 24.20 -7.95 -22.30
N GLU A 140 24.16 -9.00 -21.49
CA GLU A 140 24.93 -10.24 -21.74
C GLU A 140 24.57 -10.85 -23.10
N TYR A 141 23.28 -10.92 -23.42
CA TYR A 141 22.82 -11.45 -24.70
C TYR A 141 23.28 -10.62 -25.91
N GLN A 142 23.29 -9.28 -25.79
CA GLN A 142 23.79 -8.41 -26.86
C GLN A 142 25.32 -8.55 -27.04
N ALA A 143 26.07 -8.67 -25.95
CA ALA A 143 27.52 -8.91 -26.00
C ALA A 143 27.82 -10.24 -26.71
N TYR A 144 27.13 -11.32 -26.31
CA TYR A 144 27.23 -12.61 -26.98
C TYR A 144 26.95 -12.54 -28.48
N LYS A 145 25.88 -11.83 -28.90
CA LYS A 145 25.56 -11.65 -30.32
C LYS A 145 26.65 -10.92 -31.10
N GLN A 146 27.27 -9.90 -30.50
CA GLN A 146 28.35 -9.15 -31.13
C GLN A 146 29.61 -10.00 -31.31
N GLU A 147 29.94 -10.84 -30.33
CA GLU A 147 31.06 -11.77 -30.41
C GLU A 147 30.82 -12.89 -31.43
N ALA A 148 29.62 -13.47 -31.46
CA ALA A 148 29.25 -14.52 -32.42
C ALA A 148 29.14 -14.02 -33.88
N SER A 149 29.12 -12.71 -34.09
CA SER A 149 29.08 -12.08 -35.42
C SER A 149 30.46 -11.63 -35.93
N ARG A 150 31.53 -11.88 -35.16
CA ARG A 150 32.93 -11.65 -35.54
C ARG A 150 33.56 -12.94 -36.05
#